data_AF-R5LW25-F1
#
_entry.id   AF-R5LW25-F1
#
_cell.length_a   1.000
_cell.length_b   1.000
_cell.length_c   1.000
_cell.angle_alpha   90.00
_cell.angle_beta   90.00
_cell.angle_gamma   90.00
#
_symmetry.space_group_name_H-M   'P 1'
#
loop_
_entity.id
_entity.type
_entity.pdbx_description
1 polymer ?
#
loop_
_entity_poly.entity_id
_entity_poly.type
_entity_poly.pdbx_seq_one_letter_code
_entity_poly.pdbx_strand_id
1 'polypeptide(L)'
;MTKGIKGFQRGNKAGLKTRFTPFRQPERRGRKKSLYQTAKILYGNEFDKEDFKKAVDIIINMSVSDLEQILTKVDNPTSTIPVWVTIIIKALLDDCKRGKTKTLFYLLDFIYGKDNKTLTANISIKKRYEHTLNSKEQEMLSSIEKKINVKSVFIEHI
;
A
#
# COMPACT_ATOMS: atom_id res chain seq x y z
N MET A 1 -1.38 -15.79 -68.72
CA MET A 1 -0.92 -14.67 -67.87
C MET A 1 -1.95 -13.55 -67.91
N THR A 2 -2.82 -13.43 -66.90
CA THR A 2 -3.85 -12.38 -66.85
C THR A 2 -3.29 -11.14 -66.15
N LYS A 3 -3.27 -10.03 -66.89
CA LYS A 3 -2.71 -8.74 -66.51
C LYS A 3 -3.30 -8.25 -65.18
N GLY A 4 -2.42 -7.92 -64.23
CA GLY A 4 -2.79 -7.36 -62.94
C GLY A 4 -3.48 -6.01 -63.09
N ILE A 5 -4.78 -5.96 -62.79
CA ILE A 5 -5.53 -4.72 -62.66
C ILE A 5 -5.16 -4.11 -61.31
N LYS A 6 -4.22 -3.16 -61.33
CA LYS A 6 -3.81 -2.36 -60.17
C LYS A 6 -4.87 -1.29 -59.92
N GLY A 7 -5.81 -1.53 -59.01
CA GLY A 7 -6.79 -0.53 -58.58
C GLY A 7 -8.05 -1.09 -57.93
N PHE A 8 -8.80 -0.23 -57.25
CA PHE A 8 -10.12 -0.59 -56.71
C PHE A 8 -11.08 -0.88 -57.86
N GLN A 9 -11.62 -2.11 -57.90
CA GLN A 9 -12.66 -2.49 -58.84
C GLN A 9 -14.04 -2.12 -58.27
N ARG A 10 -14.84 -1.38 -59.03
CA ARG A 10 -16.22 -1.02 -58.64
C ARG A 10 -17.02 -2.32 -58.49
N GLY A 11 -17.54 -2.58 -57.29
CA GLY A 11 -18.22 -3.85 -56.94
C GLY A 11 -17.34 -4.90 -56.23
N ASN A 12 -16.07 -4.59 -55.94
CA ASN A 12 -15.21 -5.46 -55.15
C ASN A 12 -15.76 -5.61 -53.71
N LYS A 13 -16.11 -6.85 -53.33
CA LYS A 13 -16.65 -7.18 -52.00
C LYS A 13 -15.57 -7.60 -50.98
N ALA A 14 -14.30 -7.57 -51.36
CA ALA A 14 -13.19 -7.87 -50.46
C ALA A 14 -13.20 -6.92 -49.25
N GLY A 15 -13.13 -7.48 -48.04
CA GLY A 15 -13.12 -6.69 -46.79
C GLY A 15 -14.49 -6.30 -46.23
N LEU A 16 -15.63 -6.58 -46.90
CA LEU A 16 -16.95 -6.29 -46.33
C LEU A 16 -17.23 -7.04 -45.02
N LYS A 17 -16.60 -8.21 -44.82
CA LYS A 17 -16.72 -8.99 -43.58
C LYS A 17 -15.89 -8.42 -42.43
N THR A 18 -14.72 -7.85 -42.74
CA THR A 18 -13.76 -7.28 -41.77
C THR A 18 -13.87 -5.76 -41.61
N ARG A 19 -14.86 -5.13 -42.29
CA ARG A 19 -15.08 -3.69 -42.21
C ARG A 19 -15.49 -3.28 -40.78
N PHE A 20 -14.77 -2.33 -40.21
CA PHE A 20 -15.17 -1.64 -38.99
C PHE A 20 -16.56 -1.04 -39.20
N THR A 21 -17.56 -1.60 -38.52
CA THR A 21 -18.93 -1.11 -38.48
C THR A 21 -19.34 -1.04 -37.01
N PRO A 22 -20.33 -0.21 -36.63
CA PRO A 22 -20.78 -0.12 -35.23
C PRO A 22 -21.15 -1.48 -34.61
N PHE A 23 -21.66 -2.40 -35.43
CA PHE A 23 -22.04 -3.77 -35.05
C PHE A 23 -20.90 -4.80 -35.12
N ARG A 24 -19.74 -4.43 -35.68
CA ARG A 24 -18.53 -5.27 -35.75
C ARG A 24 -17.33 -4.54 -35.18
N GLN A 25 -17.54 -3.94 -34.02
CA GLN A 25 -16.44 -3.43 -33.24
C GLN A 25 -15.80 -4.57 -32.44
N PRO A 26 -14.48 -4.59 -32.27
CA PRO A 26 -13.84 -5.55 -31.39
C PRO A 26 -14.40 -5.40 -29.98
N GLU A 27 -14.79 -6.51 -29.35
CA GLU A 27 -15.42 -6.53 -28.01
C GLU A 27 -14.57 -5.80 -26.96
N ARG A 28 -13.24 -5.83 -27.12
CA ARG A 28 -12.30 -5.08 -26.30
C ARG A 28 -11.67 -3.96 -27.13
N ARG A 29 -12.35 -2.81 -27.17
CA ARG A 29 -11.85 -1.58 -27.81
C ARG A 29 -10.55 -1.12 -27.14
N GLY A 30 -9.39 -1.48 -27.70
CA GLY A 30 -8.07 -0.86 -27.46
C GLY A 30 -7.50 -0.89 -26.03
N ARG A 31 -8.27 -1.26 -25.01
CA ARG A 31 -7.85 -1.26 -23.61
C ARG A 31 -7.20 -2.60 -23.29
N LYS A 32 -5.88 -2.60 -23.09
CA LYS A 32 -5.16 -3.73 -22.48
C LYS A 32 -5.79 -4.04 -21.11
N LYS A 33 -5.91 -5.33 -20.77
CA LYS A 33 -6.31 -5.74 -19.42
C LYS A 33 -5.37 -5.09 -18.40
N SER A 34 -5.90 -4.67 -17.25
CA SER A 34 -5.03 -4.14 -16.20
C SER A 34 -4.08 -5.25 -15.71
N LEU A 35 -2.85 -4.88 -15.33
CA LEU A 35 -1.89 -5.83 -14.77
C LEU A 35 -2.48 -6.56 -13.55
N TYR A 36 -3.28 -5.85 -12.75
CA TYR A 36 -4.05 -6.43 -11.66
C TYR A 36 -5.01 -7.54 -12.12
N GLN A 37 -5.81 -7.32 -13.17
CA GLN A 37 -6.71 -8.36 -13.69
C GLN A 37 -5.95 -9.56 -14.23
N THR A 38 -4.80 -9.33 -14.87
CA THR A 38 -3.94 -10.40 -15.37
C THR A 38 -3.33 -11.20 -14.22
N ALA A 39 -2.80 -10.55 -13.20
CA ALA A 39 -2.25 -11.19 -12.00
C ALA A 39 -3.34 -11.94 -11.22
N LYS A 40 -4.54 -11.36 -11.09
CA LYS A 40 -5.70 -12.00 -10.44
C LYS A 40 -6.07 -13.31 -11.15
N ILE A 41 -6.09 -13.30 -12.48
CA ILE A 41 -6.39 -14.50 -13.29
C ILE A 41 -5.27 -15.55 -13.17
N LEU A 42 -4.00 -15.13 -13.17
CA LEU A 42 -2.85 -16.04 -13.17
C LEU A 42 -2.58 -16.68 -11.81
N TYR A 43 -2.79 -15.94 -10.72
CA TYR A 43 -2.37 -16.37 -9.39
C TYR A 43 -3.54 -16.65 -8.43
N GLY A 44 -4.79 -16.34 -8.81
CA GLY A 44 -6.00 -16.73 -8.07
C GLY A 44 -6.17 -16.12 -6.68
N ASN A 45 -5.21 -15.33 -6.20
CA ASN A 45 -5.17 -14.86 -4.83
C ASN A 45 -5.94 -13.54 -4.69
N GLU A 46 -7.11 -13.61 -4.06
CA GLU A 46 -7.71 -12.45 -3.42
C GLU A 46 -7.00 -12.24 -2.09
N PHE A 47 -6.13 -11.24 -2.02
CA PHE A 47 -5.45 -10.85 -0.80
C PHE A 47 -6.15 -9.59 -0.28
N ASP A 48 -6.88 -9.70 0.83
CA ASP A 48 -7.40 -8.52 1.50
C ASP A 48 -6.28 -7.79 2.27
N LYS A 49 -6.50 -6.52 2.59
CA LYS A 49 -5.57 -5.70 3.35
C LYS A 49 -5.25 -6.34 4.71
N GLU A 50 -6.24 -6.94 5.36
CA GLU A 50 -6.06 -7.57 6.66
C GLU A 50 -5.28 -8.89 6.56
N ASP A 51 -5.48 -9.67 5.50
CA ASP A 51 -4.68 -10.87 5.24
C ASP A 51 -3.22 -10.53 4.98
N PHE A 52 -2.96 -9.41 4.30
CA PHE A 52 -1.61 -8.88 4.13
C PHE A 52 -0.93 -8.55 5.46
N LYS A 53 -1.61 -7.82 6.34
CA LYS A 53 -1.07 -7.48 7.66
C LYS A 53 -0.76 -8.73 8.49
N LYS A 54 -1.68 -9.70 8.53
CA LYS A 54 -1.47 -10.97 9.25
C LYS A 54 -0.26 -11.74 8.71
N ALA A 55 -0.09 -11.78 7.40
CA ALA A 55 1.06 -12.45 6.80
C ALA A 55 2.39 -11.76 7.16
N VAL A 56 2.42 -10.43 7.18
CA VAL A 56 3.61 -9.67 7.63
C VAL A 56 3.87 -9.89 9.12
N ASP A 57 2.83 -9.90 9.95
CA ASP A 57 2.95 -10.15 11.39
C ASP A 57 3.55 -11.53 11.68
N ILE A 58 3.11 -12.56 10.96
CA ILE A 58 3.74 -13.88 11.03
C ILE A 58 5.23 -13.81 10.68
N ILE A 59 5.60 -13.16 9.56
CA ILE A 59 7.00 -13.07 9.11
C ILE A 59 7.89 -12.38 10.16
N ILE A 60 7.41 -11.33 10.82
CA ILE A 60 8.18 -10.60 11.84
C ILE A 60 8.44 -11.46 13.08
N ASN A 61 7.47 -12.31 13.45
CA ASN A 61 7.57 -13.17 14.63
C ASN A 61 8.35 -14.48 14.37
N MET A 62 8.76 -14.75 13.12
CA MET A 62 9.55 -15.94 12.78
C MET A 62 11.02 -15.83 13.20
N SER A 63 11.67 -16.98 13.43
CA SER A 63 13.09 -17.02 13.75
C SER A 63 13.96 -16.74 12.51
N VAL A 64 15.17 -16.24 12.72
CA VAL A 64 16.15 -15.98 11.64
C VAL A 64 16.43 -17.25 10.82
N SER A 65 16.54 -18.41 11.48
CA SER A 65 16.76 -19.71 10.83
C SER A 65 15.61 -20.08 9.88
N ASP A 66 14.36 -19.90 10.32
CA ASP A 66 13.20 -20.23 9.50
C ASP A 66 13.09 -19.31 8.28
N LEU A 67 13.42 -18.03 8.46
CA LEU A 67 13.46 -17.05 7.39
C LEU A 67 14.52 -17.39 6.33
N GLU A 68 15.70 -17.84 6.75
CA GLU A 68 16.74 -18.31 5.84
C GLU A 68 16.33 -19.59 5.09
N GLN A 69 15.64 -20.52 5.75
CA GLN A 69 15.08 -21.71 5.10
C GLN A 69 14.00 -21.39 4.07
N ILE A 70 13.19 -20.35 4.29
CA ILE A 70 12.24 -19.88 3.28
C ILE A 70 13.01 -19.34 2.08
N LEU A 71 14.09 -18.59 2.31
CA LEU A 71 14.87 -17.97 1.25
C LEU A 71 15.55 -19.00 0.35
N THR A 72 16.09 -20.09 0.90
CA THR A 72 16.69 -21.17 0.10
C THR A 72 15.66 -21.85 -0.82
N LYS A 73 14.38 -21.88 -0.44
CA LYS A 73 13.29 -22.38 -1.28
C LYS A 73 12.91 -21.42 -2.42
N VAL A 74 13.25 -20.14 -2.31
CA VAL A 74 12.98 -19.12 -3.35
C VAL A 74 13.87 -19.32 -4.57
N ASP A 75 15.11 -19.74 -4.37
CA ASP A 75 16.07 -19.92 -5.46
C ASP A 75 15.72 -21.12 -6.37
N ASN A 76 14.73 -21.93 -5.98
CA ASN A 76 14.21 -23.01 -6.80
C ASN A 76 13.29 -22.46 -7.92
N PRO A 77 13.44 -22.94 -9.17
CA PRO A 77 12.65 -22.46 -10.30
C PRO A 77 11.14 -22.74 -10.19
N THR A 78 10.75 -23.66 -9.31
CA THR A 78 9.34 -24.03 -9.03
C THR A 78 8.78 -23.31 -7.81
N SER A 79 9.48 -22.32 -7.26
CA SER A 79 9.03 -21.63 -6.05
C SER A 79 7.72 -20.88 -6.30
N THR A 80 6.72 -21.18 -5.46
CA THR A 80 5.43 -20.48 -5.45
C THR A 80 5.41 -19.29 -4.50
N ILE A 81 6.55 -19.00 -3.86
CA ILE A 81 6.66 -17.94 -2.86
C ILE A 81 6.47 -16.57 -3.54
N PRO A 82 5.54 -15.73 -3.07
CA PRO A 82 5.33 -14.41 -3.66
C PRO A 82 6.56 -13.51 -3.50
N VAL A 83 6.85 -12.73 -4.55
CA VAL A 83 8.01 -11.80 -4.59
C VAL A 83 8.03 -10.82 -3.41
N TRP A 84 6.86 -10.35 -2.96
CA TRP A 84 6.81 -9.41 -1.84
C TRP A 84 7.28 -10.04 -0.51
N VAL A 85 7.02 -11.34 -0.30
CA VAL A 85 7.50 -12.07 0.88
C VAL A 85 9.03 -12.12 0.87
N THR A 86 9.62 -12.43 -0.28
CA THR A 86 11.07 -12.58 -0.40
C THR A 86 11.79 -11.24 -0.18
N ILE A 87 11.21 -10.13 -0.64
CA ILE A 87 11.75 -8.79 -0.41
C ILE A 87 11.72 -8.43 1.08
N ILE A 88 10.59 -8.67 1.77
CA ILE A 88 10.45 -8.37 3.21
C ILE A 88 11.48 -9.17 4.00
N ILE A 89 11.59 -10.47 3.75
CA ILE A 89 12.54 -11.35 4.45
C ILE A 89 13.98 -10.89 4.23
N LYS A 90 14.37 -10.61 2.98
CA LYS A 90 15.72 -10.11 2.66
C LYS A 90 16.02 -8.80 3.37
N ALA A 91 15.06 -7.88 3.41
CA ALA A 91 15.22 -6.58 4.07
C ALA A 91 15.38 -6.74 5.60
N LEU A 92 14.57 -7.59 6.24
CA LEU A 92 14.70 -7.90 7.67
C LEU A 92 16.05 -8.54 7.99
N LEU A 93 16.50 -9.53 7.20
CA LEU A 93 17.79 -10.18 7.41
C LEU A 93 18.98 -9.23 7.20
N ASP A 94 18.93 -8.33 6.20
CA ASP A 94 19.97 -7.32 6.00
C ASP A 94 20.02 -6.30 7.14
N ASP A 95 18.86 -5.90 7.66
CA ASP A 95 18.76 -5.03 8.83
C ASP A 95 19.31 -5.72 10.09
N CYS A 96 18.99 -7.00 10.33
CA CYS A 96 19.57 -7.79 11.42
C CYS A 96 21.09 -7.87 11.32
N LYS A 97 21.64 -8.17 10.13
CA LYS A 97 23.10 -8.24 9.90
C LYS A 97 23.80 -6.91 10.16
N ARG A 98 23.13 -5.79 9.89
CA ARG A 98 23.67 -4.43 10.06
C ARG A 98 23.35 -3.80 11.41
N GLY A 99 22.60 -4.48 12.28
CA GLY A 99 22.12 -3.94 13.54
C GLY A 99 21.14 -2.76 13.37
N LYS A 100 20.43 -2.71 12.24
CA LYS A 100 19.43 -1.66 11.94
C LYS A 100 18.03 -2.19 12.24
N THR A 101 17.14 -1.28 12.64
CA THR A 101 15.75 -1.61 13.01
C THR A 101 14.72 -0.86 12.16
N LYS A 102 15.17 -0.16 11.11
CA LYS A 102 14.33 0.73 10.30
C LYS A 102 13.18 -0.03 9.62
N THR A 103 13.48 -1.18 9.04
CA THR A 103 12.47 -1.98 8.33
C THR A 103 11.45 -2.55 9.29
N LEU A 104 11.90 -3.01 10.47
CA LEU A 104 11.03 -3.49 11.54
C LEU A 104 10.04 -2.40 11.97
N PHE A 105 10.52 -1.20 12.33
CA PHE A 105 9.64 -0.11 12.74
C PHE A 105 8.68 0.32 11.62
N TYR A 106 9.11 0.34 10.37
CA TYR A 106 8.22 0.65 9.25
C TYR A 106 7.09 -0.38 9.09
N LEU A 107 7.38 -1.66 9.28
CA LEU A 107 6.36 -2.72 9.21
C LEU A 107 5.43 -2.69 10.41
N LEU A 108 5.94 -2.41 11.62
CA LEU A 108 5.13 -2.25 12.82
C LEU A 108 4.16 -1.07 12.68
N ASP A 109 4.65 0.09 12.21
CA ASP A 109 3.81 1.26 11.90
C ASP A 109 2.72 0.93 10.87
N PHE A 110 3.00 0.02 9.95
CA PHE A 110 2.05 -0.41 8.92
C PHE A 110 0.97 -1.37 9.47
N ILE A 111 1.33 -2.24 10.41
CA ILE A 111 0.42 -3.22 11.03
C ILE A 111 -0.44 -2.54 12.10
N TYR A 112 0.20 -1.87 13.06
CA TYR A 112 -0.44 -1.32 14.25
C TYR A 112 -0.84 0.15 14.09
N GLY A 113 -0.37 0.80 13.03
CA GLY A 113 -0.51 2.25 12.87
C GLY A 113 0.65 3.00 13.53
N LYS A 114 0.87 4.24 13.09
CA LYS A 114 1.82 5.13 13.75
C LYS A 114 1.24 5.61 15.07
N ASP A 115 2.08 5.64 16.11
CA ASP A 115 1.74 6.33 17.34
C ASP A 115 1.26 7.74 17.01
N ASN A 116 0.09 8.10 17.55
CA ASN A 116 -0.42 9.46 17.55
C ASN A 116 0.52 10.29 18.44
N LYS A 117 1.70 10.67 17.92
CA LYS A 117 2.53 11.69 18.55
C LYS A 117 1.62 12.90 18.70
N THR A 118 1.23 13.21 19.94
CA THR A 118 0.46 14.40 20.25
C THR A 118 1.18 15.54 19.58
N LEU A 119 0.55 16.13 18.56
CA LEU A 119 1.12 17.22 17.80
C LEU A 119 1.45 18.34 18.80
N THR A 120 2.73 18.46 19.14
CA THR A 120 3.29 19.59 19.90
C THR A 120 3.15 20.93 19.14
N ALA A 121 2.36 20.97 18.07
CA ALA A 121 1.90 22.17 17.40
C ALA A 121 1.07 23.10 18.32
N ASN A 122 0.48 22.60 19.40
CA ASN A 122 -0.24 23.45 20.36
C ASN A 122 0.68 24.31 21.24
N ILE A 123 1.96 23.96 21.41
CA ILE A 123 2.86 24.70 22.31
C ILE A 123 3.35 26.01 21.66
N SER A 124 3.57 26.01 20.34
CA SER A 124 3.99 27.20 19.59
C SER A 124 2.85 28.20 19.35
N ILE A 125 1.62 27.72 19.24
CA ILE A 125 0.41 28.57 19.17
C ILE A 125 0.18 29.22 20.55
N LYS A 126 0.26 28.46 21.65
CA LYS A 126 0.05 28.97 23.02
C LYS A 126 1.02 30.09 23.40
N LYS A 127 2.33 29.92 23.12
CA LYS A 127 3.36 30.95 23.37
C LYS A 127 3.15 32.26 22.59
N ARG A 128 2.46 32.24 21.44
CA ARG A 128 2.16 33.45 20.67
C ARG A 128 1.02 34.29 21.27
N TYR A 129 0.07 33.65 21.95
CA TYR A 129 -1.11 34.34 22.49
C TYR A 129 -1.00 34.68 23.98
N GLU A 130 -0.09 34.04 24.73
CA GLU A 130 0.16 34.34 26.15
C GLU A 130 0.51 35.83 26.40
N HIS A 131 1.19 36.49 25.47
CA HIS A 131 1.56 37.91 25.56
C HIS A 131 0.43 38.90 25.21
N THR A 132 -0.69 38.42 24.67
CA THR A 132 -1.82 39.27 24.24
C THR A 132 -3.07 39.13 25.13
N LEU A 133 -3.04 38.24 26.11
CA LEU A 133 -4.18 37.92 26.98
C LEU A 133 -4.18 38.77 28.25
N ASN A 134 -5.33 39.30 28.62
CA ASN A 134 -5.51 40.02 29.89
C ASN A 134 -5.47 39.04 31.09
N SER A 135 -5.18 39.54 32.30
CA SER A 135 -5.03 38.73 33.52
C SER A 135 -6.20 37.78 33.80
N LYS A 136 -7.43 38.23 33.56
CA LYS A 136 -8.65 37.40 33.70
C LYS A 136 -8.72 36.24 32.71
N GLU A 137 -8.22 36.43 31.49
CA GLU A 137 -8.23 35.39 30.45
C GLU A 137 -7.16 34.33 30.74
N GLN A 138 -6.03 34.72 31.31
CA GLN A 138 -4.99 33.81 31.79
C GLN A 138 -5.49 32.92 32.94
N GLU A 139 -6.24 33.48 33.89
CA GLU A 139 -6.85 32.72 35.00
C GLU A 139 -7.88 31.70 34.51
N MET A 140 -8.70 32.08 33.53
CA MET A 140 -9.69 31.19 32.90
C MET A 140 -9.02 30.02 32.16
N LEU A 141 -7.94 30.28 31.42
CA LEU A 141 -7.18 29.23 30.74
C LEU A 141 -6.52 28.26 31.74
N SER A 142 -5.94 28.77 32.83
CA SER A 142 -5.35 27.93 33.88
C SER A 142 -6.39 27.01 34.56
N SER A 143 -7.62 27.50 34.69
CA SER A 143 -8.75 26.75 35.27
C SER A 143 -9.28 25.67 34.33
N ILE A 144 -9.28 25.94 33.02
CA ILE A 144 -9.65 24.97 31.98
C ILE A 144 -8.60 23.85 31.90
N GLU A 145 -7.31 24.20 31.94
CA GLU A 145 -6.21 23.22 31.89
C GLU A 145 -6.22 22.25 33.08
N LYS A 146 -6.45 22.77 34.29
CA LYS A 146 -6.64 21.93 35.48
C LYS A 146 -7.81 20.95 35.31
N LYS A 147 -8.93 21.39 34.72
CA LYS A 147 -10.10 20.52 34.47
C LYS A 147 -9.84 19.44 33.40
N ILE A 148 -9.06 19.75 32.37
CA ILE A 148 -8.69 18.78 31.32
C ILE A 148 -7.74 17.72 31.88
N ASN A 149 -6.73 18.13 32.63
CA ASN A 149 -5.73 17.20 33.18
C ASN A 149 -6.35 16.25 34.22
N VAL A 150 -7.32 16.72 35.01
CA VAL A 150 -8.08 15.85 35.93
C VAL A 150 -8.94 14.82 35.17
N LYS A 151 -9.48 15.19 34.00
CA LYS A 151 -10.25 14.26 33.15
C LYS A 151 -9.38 13.21 32.46
N SER A 152 -8.15 13.53 32.04
CA SER A 152 -7.26 12.54 31.43
C SER A 152 -6.77 11.51 32.44
N VAL A 153 -6.44 11.93 33.67
CA VAL A 153 -6.05 11.01 34.75
C VAL A 153 -7.19 10.04 35.12
N PHE A 154 -8.44 10.48 35.03
CA PHE A 154 -9.62 9.64 35.28
C PHE A 154 -9.88 8.60 34.19
N ILE A 155 -9.42 8.81 32.95
CA ILE A 155 -9.56 7.86 31.85
C ILE A 155 -8.48 6.78 31.89
N GLU A 156 -7.31 7.07 32.48
CA GLU A 156 -6.21 6.10 32.62
C GLU A 156 -6.40 5.11 33.79
N HIS A 157 -7.43 5.27 34.64
CA HIS A 157 -7.71 4.43 35.81
C HIS A 157 -9.02 3.63 35.72
N ILE A 158 -9.57 3.43 34.51
CA ILE A 158 -10.68 2.52 34.21
C ILE A 158 -10.19 1.50 33.19
#